data_AF-A0A1B6G9J8-F1
#
_entry.id   AF-A0A1B6G9J8-F1
#
_cell.length_a   1.000
_cell.length_b   1.000
_cell.length_c   1.000
_cell.angle_alpha   90.00
_cell.angle_beta   90.00
_cell.angle_gamma   90.00
#
_symmetry.space_group_name_H-M   'P 1'
#
loop_
_entity.id
_entity.type
_entity.pdbx_description
1 polymer ?
#
loop_
_entity_poly.entity_id
_entity_poly.type
_entity_poly.pdbx_seq_one_letter_code
_entity_poly.pdbx_strand_id
1 'polypeptide(L)'
;VLEVKAIPGLGTTIDAILVNGYLREGDTMILAGTDGPVVTQIRSLLMPQPMKELRVKNAYIEHKEIKAAQGVKIAAKDLEKAIAGLNLQVAQKPDEVEILRDEVAKELKSALSGIKLSERGVYVQASTLGSLEALLEFLRTSKIPYSNIRIGPVVKKDVMKASTMLEHESQYATILAFDVKVERDAQELADTLGVKIFQADIIYHLFDKFMAYREEQLKFPYVGEFPVISSLLQLLV
;
A
#
# COMPACT_ATOMS: atom_id res chain seq x y z
N VAL A 1 9.30 10.53 5.90
CA VAL A 1 9.25 10.38 4.42
C VAL A 1 7.91 10.87 3.92
N LEU A 2 7.88 11.78 2.95
CA LEU A 2 6.65 12.35 2.38
C LEU A 2 6.13 11.56 1.18
N GLU A 3 6.98 11.32 0.19
CA GLU A 3 6.59 10.71 -1.09
C GLU A 3 7.68 9.73 -1.55
N VAL A 4 7.28 8.69 -2.26
CA VAL A 4 8.16 7.75 -2.97
C VAL A 4 7.88 7.90 -4.45
N LYS A 5 8.91 8.24 -5.25
CA LYS A 5 8.71 8.63 -6.65
C LYS A 5 9.80 8.11 -7.57
N ALA A 6 9.39 7.47 -8.66
CA ALA A 6 10.28 7.09 -9.75
C ALA A 6 10.59 8.31 -10.63
N ILE A 7 11.88 8.58 -10.84
CA ILE A 7 12.39 9.68 -11.66
C ILE A 7 13.33 9.14 -12.74
N PRO A 8 13.10 9.46 -14.02
CA PRO A 8 14.00 9.09 -15.10
C PRO A 8 15.45 9.53 -14.82
N GLY A 9 16.40 8.60 -14.94
CA GLY A 9 17.82 8.84 -14.67
C GLY A 9 18.26 8.67 -13.22
N LEU A 10 17.36 8.82 -12.24
CA LEU A 10 17.66 8.66 -10.81
C LEU A 10 17.10 7.35 -10.21
N GLY A 11 16.19 6.68 -10.91
CA GLY A 11 15.46 5.53 -10.37
C GLY A 11 14.40 5.98 -9.35
N THR A 12 14.08 5.11 -8.39
CA THR A 12 13.16 5.48 -7.32
C THR A 12 13.87 6.34 -6.28
N THR A 13 13.25 7.47 -5.96
CA THR A 13 13.71 8.45 -4.96
C THR A 13 12.66 8.61 -3.89
N ILE A 14 13.06 9.15 -2.74
CA ILE A 14 12.12 9.59 -1.70
C ILE A 14 12.23 11.09 -1.49
N ASP A 15 11.10 11.73 -1.24
CA ASP A 15 11.06 13.11 -0.73
C ASP A 15 10.91 13.06 0.78
N ALA A 16 11.79 13.76 1.50
CA ALA A 16 11.82 13.79 2.94
C ALA A 16 11.99 15.22 3.45
N ILE A 17 11.50 15.48 4.66
CA ILE A 17 11.79 16.70 5.40
C ILE A 17 12.80 16.32 6.46
N LEU A 18 14.00 16.89 6.37
CA LEU A 18 14.98 16.81 7.44
C LEU A 18 14.62 17.86 8.48
N VAL A 19 14.12 17.42 9.66
CA VAL A 19 13.65 18.33 10.72
C VAL A 19 14.80 18.80 11.61
N ASN A 20 15.71 17.89 11.97
CA ASN A 20 16.87 18.15 12.83
C ASN A 20 18.10 17.39 12.31
N GLY A 21 19.30 17.87 12.66
CA GLY A 21 20.56 17.19 12.35
C GLY A 21 21.10 17.47 10.95
N TYR A 22 21.88 16.52 10.45
CA TYR A 22 22.54 16.58 9.15
C TYR A 22 22.32 15.26 8.40
N LEU A 23 22.25 15.34 7.08
CA LEU A 23 22.32 14.19 6.18
C LEU A 23 23.52 14.34 5.27
N ARG A 24 24.25 13.25 5.04
CA ARG A 24 25.39 13.21 4.13
C ARG A 24 25.23 12.14 3.08
N GLU A 25 25.83 12.39 1.93
CA GLU A 25 26.06 11.35 0.95
C GLU A 25 26.91 10.23 1.56
N GLY A 26 26.52 8.98 1.35
CA GLY A 26 27.17 7.79 1.93
C GLY A 26 26.61 7.36 3.28
N ASP A 27 25.77 8.17 3.94
CA ASP A 27 25.13 7.78 5.19
C ASP A 27 24.29 6.51 5.01
N THR A 28 24.33 5.61 6.00
CA THR A 28 23.47 4.42 6.03
C THR A 28 22.15 4.79 6.68
N MET A 29 21.08 4.79 5.88
CA MET A 29 19.74 5.09 6.35
C MET A 29 18.88 3.83 6.42
N ILE A 30 17.95 3.85 7.37
CA ILE A 30 16.98 2.80 7.63
C ILE A 30 15.59 3.42 7.57
N LEU A 31 14.68 2.82 6.81
CA LEU A 31 13.31 3.29 6.67
C LEU A 31 12.33 2.13 6.58
N ALA A 32 11.05 2.40 6.86
CA ALA A 32 10.02 1.38 6.76
C ALA A 32 9.83 0.97 5.29
N GLY A 33 9.68 -0.33 5.07
CA GLY A 33 9.38 -0.89 3.75
C GLY A 33 8.26 -1.92 3.77
N THR A 34 7.76 -2.24 2.58
CA THR A 34 6.61 -3.12 2.33
C THR A 34 6.82 -4.56 2.80
N ASP A 35 8.05 -5.04 2.78
CA ASP A 35 8.46 -6.38 3.23
C ASP A 35 9.33 -6.34 4.50
N GLY A 36 9.29 -5.22 5.23
CA GLY A 36 10.12 -4.93 6.39
C GLY A 36 11.06 -3.74 6.19
N PRO A 37 11.88 -3.39 7.19
CA PRO A 37 12.76 -2.23 7.10
C PRO A 37 13.78 -2.36 5.97
N VAL A 38 13.96 -1.28 5.22
CA VAL A 38 14.96 -1.15 4.15
C VAL A 38 16.19 -0.45 4.73
N VAL A 39 17.33 -1.13 4.65
CA VAL A 39 18.66 -0.59 4.99
C VAL A 39 19.38 -0.27 3.69
N THR A 40 19.77 0.97 3.48
CA THR A 40 20.40 1.41 2.23
C THR A 40 21.33 2.60 2.46
N GLN A 41 22.28 2.81 1.55
CA GLN A 41 23.17 3.98 1.60
C GLN A 41 22.66 5.10 0.70
N ILE A 42 22.71 6.32 1.22
CA ILE A 42 22.38 7.53 0.46
C ILE A 42 23.40 7.71 -0.67
N ARG A 43 22.92 7.70 -1.91
CA ARG A 43 23.76 7.92 -3.10
C ARG A 43 23.87 9.38 -3.49
N SER A 44 22.77 10.10 -3.40
CA SER A 44 22.70 11.52 -3.75
C SER A 44 21.65 12.21 -2.89
N LEU A 45 21.97 13.43 -2.45
CA LEU A 45 21.04 14.36 -1.83
C LEU A 45 20.74 15.48 -2.81
N LEU A 46 19.47 15.67 -3.12
CA LEU A 46 19.01 16.53 -4.19
C LEU A 46 18.07 17.60 -3.65
N MET A 47 18.31 18.84 -4.03
CA MET A 47 17.44 19.97 -3.69
C MET A 47 16.91 20.65 -4.95
N PRO A 48 15.67 21.17 -4.92
CA PRO A 48 15.17 22.02 -5.99
C PRO A 48 15.97 23.33 -6.04
N GLN A 49 16.12 23.92 -7.23
CA GLN A 49 16.76 25.23 -7.35
C GLN A 49 15.94 26.30 -6.61
N PRO A 50 16.59 27.22 -5.87
CA PRO A 50 15.90 28.33 -5.23
C PRO A 50 15.11 29.17 -6.23
N MET A 51 13.89 29.60 -5.84
CA MET A 51 13.05 30.56 -6.58
C MET A 51 12.61 30.12 -7.99
N LYS A 52 12.51 28.81 -8.27
CA LYS A 52 11.98 28.30 -9.54
C LYS A 52 10.88 27.28 -9.36
N GLU A 53 9.87 27.36 -10.22
CA GLU A 53 8.66 26.55 -10.17
C GLU A 53 8.92 25.07 -10.50
N LEU A 54 8.40 24.15 -9.68
CA LEU A 54 8.59 22.69 -9.80
C LEU A 54 8.01 22.07 -11.09
N ARG A 55 7.21 22.82 -11.84
CA ARG A 55 6.51 22.34 -13.06
C ARG A 55 7.41 22.30 -14.30
N VAL A 56 8.54 22.99 -14.26
CA VAL A 56 9.56 22.95 -15.33
C VAL A 56 10.51 21.79 -15.05
N LYS A 57 10.90 20.99 -16.06
CA LYS A 57 11.93 19.94 -15.96
C LYS A 57 13.27 20.56 -15.53
N ASN A 58 13.42 20.82 -14.24
CA ASN A 58 14.57 21.51 -13.67
C ASN A 58 15.61 20.50 -13.24
N ALA A 59 16.89 20.84 -13.44
CA ALA A 59 18.00 20.09 -12.89
C ALA A 59 18.00 20.26 -11.36
N TYR A 60 17.92 19.14 -10.64
CA TYR A 60 18.19 19.10 -9.20
C TYR A 60 19.63 19.55 -8.94
N ILE A 61 19.86 20.24 -7.82
CA ILE A 61 21.21 20.52 -7.33
C ILE A 61 21.60 19.38 -6.38
N GLU A 62 22.77 18.79 -6.62
CA GLU A 62 23.32 17.75 -5.75
C GLU A 62 24.14 18.37 -4.61
N HIS A 63 23.95 17.83 -3.40
CA HIS A 63 24.61 18.28 -2.18
C HIS A 63 25.35 17.11 -1.51
N LYS A 64 26.55 17.37 -0.99
CA LYS A 64 27.30 16.39 -0.19
C LYS A 64 26.80 16.28 1.24
N GLU A 65 26.30 17.38 1.79
CA GLU A 65 25.72 17.47 3.12
C GLU A 65 24.53 18.43 3.08
N ILE A 66 23.46 18.08 3.82
CA ILE A 66 22.30 18.93 4.04
C ILE A 66 22.12 19.09 5.54
N LYS A 67 21.94 20.35 5.98
CA LYS A 67 21.63 20.71 7.36
C LYS A 67 20.15 21.00 7.52
N ALA A 68 19.56 20.52 8.60
CA ALA A 68 18.17 20.83 8.93
C ALA A 68 17.92 22.34 9.16
N ALA A 69 16.69 22.85 8.96
CA ALA A 69 15.50 22.15 8.48
C ALA A 69 15.29 22.37 6.98
N GLN A 70 15.27 21.30 6.17
CA GLN A 70 15.17 21.39 4.72
C GLN A 70 14.39 20.21 4.11
N GLY A 71 13.66 20.49 3.03
CA GLY A 71 13.12 19.46 2.15
C GLY A 71 14.23 18.91 1.25
N VAL A 72 14.40 17.60 1.24
CA VAL A 72 15.45 16.91 0.48
C VAL A 72 14.84 15.75 -0.30
N LYS A 73 15.27 15.63 -1.55
CA LYS A 73 15.07 14.42 -2.34
C LYS A 73 16.28 13.51 -2.17
N ILE A 74 16.06 12.26 -1.82
CA ILE A 74 17.11 11.28 -1.56
C ILE A 74 17.04 10.19 -2.62
N ALA A 75 18.18 9.90 -3.26
CA ALA A 75 18.34 8.76 -4.14
C ALA A 75 19.17 7.67 -3.44
N ALA A 76 18.69 6.43 -3.46
CA ALA A 76 19.35 5.26 -2.88
C ALA A 76 18.86 3.98 -3.57
N LYS A 77 19.40 2.82 -3.19
CA LYS A 77 18.90 1.51 -3.67
C LYS A 77 17.62 1.12 -2.92
N ASP A 78 16.78 0.31 -3.58
CA ASP A 78 15.61 -0.35 -3.00
C ASP A 78 14.52 0.59 -2.46
N LEU A 79 14.53 1.86 -2.87
CA LEU A 79 13.53 2.85 -2.42
C LEU A 79 12.13 2.60 -2.98
N GLU A 80 11.97 1.76 -4.01
CA GLU A 80 10.66 1.27 -4.47
C GLU A 80 9.90 0.46 -3.43
N LYS A 81 10.60 -0.05 -2.40
CA LYS A 81 10.00 -0.77 -1.28
C LYS A 81 9.62 0.16 -0.13
N ALA A 82 10.02 1.43 -0.16
CA ALA A 82 9.82 2.38 0.92
C ALA A 82 8.33 2.65 1.19
N ILE A 83 7.98 2.84 2.45
CA ILE A 83 6.64 3.29 2.88
C ILE A 83 6.70 4.77 3.24
N ALA A 84 5.89 5.58 2.56
CA ALA A 84 5.71 6.98 2.90
C ALA A 84 4.82 7.15 4.15
N GLY A 85 5.06 8.22 4.91
CA GLY A 85 4.34 8.54 6.15
C GLY A 85 5.09 8.20 7.45
N LEU A 86 6.22 7.50 7.37
CA LEU A 86 7.04 7.14 8.53
C LEU A 86 8.40 7.83 8.53
N ASN A 87 9.08 7.79 9.68
CA ASN A 87 10.41 8.36 9.84
C ASN A 87 11.48 7.54 9.12
N LEU A 88 12.56 8.21 8.75
CA LEU A 88 13.79 7.58 8.33
C LEU A 88 14.83 7.83 9.43
N GLN A 89 15.65 6.81 9.72
CA GLN A 89 16.72 6.86 10.70
C GLN A 89 18.06 6.78 9.99
N VAL A 90 19.12 7.34 10.59
CA VAL A 90 20.48 7.30 10.04
C VAL A 90 21.41 6.69 11.06
N ALA A 91 22.03 5.57 10.71
CA ALA A 91 23.05 4.93 11.54
C ALA A 91 24.35 5.72 11.46
N GLN A 92 24.88 6.14 12.61
CA GLN A 92 26.19 6.77 12.72
C GLN A 92 27.31 5.74 12.82
N LYS A 93 26.98 4.53 13.30
CA LYS A 93 27.91 3.40 13.42
C LYS A 93 27.31 2.12 12.85
N PRO A 94 28.15 1.16 12.40
CA PRO A 94 27.65 -0.10 11.82
C PRO A 94 26.80 -0.95 12.78
N ASP A 95 27.09 -0.90 14.08
CA ASP A 95 26.37 -1.66 15.12
C ASP A 95 24.98 -1.08 15.44
N GLU A 96 24.72 0.17 15.09
CA GLU A 96 23.41 0.81 15.25
C GLU A 96 22.38 0.32 14.23
N VAL A 97 22.82 -0.25 13.10
CA VAL A 97 21.95 -0.63 11.98
C VAL A 97 20.85 -1.61 12.42
N GLU A 98 21.20 -2.67 13.14
CA GLU A 98 20.21 -3.66 13.59
C GLU A 98 19.27 -3.09 14.67
N ILE A 99 19.75 -2.19 15.52
CA ILE A 99 18.93 -1.52 16.54
C ILE A 99 17.88 -0.64 15.84
N LEU A 100 18.31 0.21 14.90
CA LEU A 100 17.44 1.10 14.15
C LEU A 100 16.46 0.32 13.26
N ARG A 101 16.87 -0.85 12.75
CA ARG A 101 15.99 -1.76 12.02
C ARG A 101 14.82 -2.23 12.88
N ASP A 102 15.10 -2.66 14.11
CA ASP A 102 14.06 -3.08 15.06
C ASP A 102 13.15 -1.91 15.47
N GLU A 103 13.71 -0.72 15.66
CA GLU A 103 12.94 0.49 15.96
C GLU A 103 11.98 0.85 14.82
N VAL A 104 12.46 0.88 13.58
CA VAL A 104 11.63 1.13 12.39
C VAL A 104 10.53 0.07 12.23
N ALA A 105 10.85 -1.21 12.48
CA ALA A 105 9.84 -2.27 12.45
C ALA A 105 8.76 -2.09 13.53
N LYS A 106 9.15 -1.68 14.74
CA LYS A 106 8.23 -1.36 15.83
C LYS A 106 7.38 -0.14 15.52
N GLU A 107 7.95 0.89 14.90
CA GLU A 107 7.25 2.10 14.49
C GLU A 107 6.14 1.76 13.48
N LEU A 108 6.47 1.00 12.42
CA LEU A 108 5.48 0.54 11.44
C LEU A 108 4.38 -0.31 12.11
N LYS A 109 4.75 -1.25 12.98
CA LYS A 109 3.79 -2.07 13.71
C LYS A 109 2.88 -1.22 14.60
N SER A 110 3.44 -0.22 15.27
CA SER A 110 2.69 0.70 16.14
C SER A 110 1.69 1.51 15.32
N ALA A 111 2.10 2.05 14.18
CA ALA A 111 1.24 2.80 13.27
C ALA A 111 0.04 1.97 12.78
N LEU A 112 0.24 0.68 12.53
CA LEU A 112 -0.82 -0.22 12.08
C LEU A 112 -1.67 -0.81 13.22
N SER A 113 -1.19 -0.76 14.47
CA SER A 113 -1.84 -1.46 15.60
C SER A 113 -3.20 -0.90 15.99
N GLY A 114 -3.49 0.37 15.65
CA GLY A 114 -4.79 1.00 15.89
C GLY A 114 -5.90 0.52 14.94
N ILE A 115 -5.57 -0.21 13.88
CA ILE A 115 -6.52 -0.60 12.84
C ILE A 115 -7.27 -1.86 13.29
N LYS A 116 -8.58 -1.72 13.51
CA LYS A 116 -9.46 -2.83 13.88
C LYS A 116 -9.96 -3.57 12.65
N LEU A 117 -9.45 -4.78 12.43
CA LEU A 117 -9.89 -5.65 11.36
C LEU A 117 -11.17 -6.40 11.76
N SER A 118 -12.01 -6.69 10.78
CA SER A 118 -13.18 -7.57 10.92
C SER A 118 -12.82 -8.99 10.51
N GLU A 119 -13.58 -9.99 10.97
CA GLU A 119 -13.40 -11.37 10.51
C GLU A 119 -13.73 -11.53 9.02
N ARG A 120 -14.76 -10.80 8.56
CA ARG A 120 -15.20 -10.77 7.16
C ARG A 120 -15.13 -9.36 6.62
N GLY A 121 -14.79 -9.24 5.34
CA GLY A 121 -14.70 -7.93 4.68
C GLY A 121 -13.70 -7.93 3.54
N VAL A 122 -13.65 -6.80 2.85
CA VAL A 122 -12.76 -6.59 1.71
C VAL A 122 -11.29 -6.59 2.12
N TYR A 123 -10.40 -6.92 1.19
CA TYR A 123 -8.96 -6.75 1.34
C TYR A 123 -8.56 -5.34 0.87
N VAL A 124 -7.82 -4.59 1.68
CA VAL A 124 -7.46 -3.19 1.36
C VAL A 124 -5.97 -3.06 1.11
N GLN A 125 -5.61 -2.42 0.00
CA GLN A 125 -4.23 -2.14 -0.40
C GLN A 125 -4.07 -0.65 -0.71
N ALA A 126 -3.00 -0.02 -0.20
CA ALA A 126 -2.72 1.40 -0.46
C ALA A 126 -1.21 1.69 -0.62
N SER A 127 -0.87 2.86 -1.17
CA SER A 127 0.51 3.23 -1.50
C SER A 127 1.30 3.77 -0.30
N THR A 128 0.63 4.48 0.60
CA THR A 128 1.21 5.14 1.77
C THR A 128 0.37 4.88 3.02
N LEU A 129 0.94 5.13 4.20
CA LEU A 129 0.20 5.03 5.46
C LEU A 129 -0.99 6.00 5.49
N GLY A 130 -0.79 7.26 5.10
CA GLY A 130 -1.86 8.26 5.09
C GLY A 130 -2.99 7.93 4.09
N SER A 131 -2.65 7.40 2.91
CA SER A 131 -3.65 6.93 1.95
C SER A 131 -4.45 5.73 2.47
N LEU A 132 -3.80 4.84 3.23
CA LEU A 132 -4.47 3.70 3.85
C LEU A 132 -5.47 4.19 4.90
N GLU A 133 -5.04 5.07 5.80
CA GLU A 133 -5.89 5.65 6.85
C GLU A 133 -7.13 6.34 6.25
N ALA A 134 -6.93 7.17 5.22
CA ALA A 134 -8.02 7.85 4.53
C ALA A 134 -9.04 6.87 3.92
N LEU A 135 -8.56 5.82 3.25
CA LEU A 135 -9.42 4.80 2.66
C LEU A 135 -10.17 4.02 3.74
N LEU A 136 -9.51 3.61 4.82
CA LEU A 136 -10.13 2.86 5.91
C LEU A 136 -11.20 3.68 6.64
N GLU A 137 -10.96 4.96 6.88
CA GLU A 137 -11.94 5.86 7.49
C GLU A 137 -13.18 6.02 6.61
N PHE A 138 -12.97 6.14 5.30
CA PHE A 138 -14.04 6.19 4.33
C PHE A 138 -14.86 4.89 4.30
N LEU A 139 -14.22 3.72 4.28
CA LEU A 139 -14.90 2.42 4.35
C LEU A 139 -15.70 2.25 5.65
N ARG A 140 -15.13 2.68 6.78
CA ARG A 140 -15.77 2.64 8.11
C ARG A 140 -17.06 3.48 8.11
N THR A 141 -17.01 4.69 7.58
CA THR A 141 -18.17 5.59 7.47
C THR A 141 -19.26 5.00 6.56
N SER A 142 -18.84 4.34 5.48
CA SER A 142 -19.71 3.63 4.54
C SER A 142 -20.18 2.25 5.02
N LYS A 143 -19.84 1.86 6.25
CA LYS A 143 -20.18 0.56 6.86
C LYS A 143 -19.73 -0.64 6.03
N ILE A 144 -18.58 -0.53 5.36
CA ILE A 144 -17.95 -1.63 4.64
C ILE A 144 -16.87 -2.21 5.54
N PRO A 145 -16.98 -3.48 5.96
CA PRO A 145 -15.96 -4.11 6.77
C PRO A 145 -14.75 -4.46 5.91
N TYR A 146 -13.57 -4.44 6.52
CA TYR A 146 -12.31 -4.86 5.90
C TYR A 146 -11.64 -5.91 6.80
N SER A 147 -11.19 -7.00 6.19
CA SER A 147 -10.62 -8.16 6.89
C SER A 147 -9.10 -8.14 6.91
N ASN A 148 -8.48 -7.51 5.91
CA ASN A 148 -7.05 -7.41 5.77
C ASN A 148 -6.65 -6.06 5.18
N ILE A 149 -5.44 -5.64 5.53
CA ILE A 149 -4.80 -4.42 5.04
C ILE A 149 -3.37 -4.72 4.67
N ARG A 150 -2.82 -4.00 3.68
CA ARG A 150 -1.39 -3.97 3.40
C ARG A 150 -1.01 -2.70 2.63
N ILE A 151 0.26 -2.30 2.75
CA ILE A 151 0.84 -1.18 1.99
C ILE A 151 1.77 -1.75 0.90
N GLY A 152 1.69 -1.21 -0.31
CA GLY A 152 2.53 -1.62 -1.46
C GLY A 152 1.73 -2.25 -2.61
N PRO A 153 2.39 -2.81 -3.64
CA PRO A 153 1.71 -3.44 -4.78
C PRO A 153 0.92 -4.68 -4.37
N VAL A 154 -0.15 -4.98 -5.09
CA VAL A 154 -0.92 -6.22 -4.92
C VAL A 154 -0.14 -7.38 -5.49
N VAL A 155 0.13 -8.40 -4.67
CA VAL A 155 0.85 -9.62 -5.06
C VAL A 155 -0.02 -10.87 -4.90
N LYS A 156 0.40 -12.02 -5.45
CA LYS A 156 -0.34 -13.30 -5.35
C LYS A 156 -0.78 -13.66 -3.93
N LYS A 157 0.05 -13.39 -2.92
CA LYS A 157 -0.27 -13.67 -1.51
C LYS A 157 -1.49 -12.89 -1.02
N ASP A 158 -1.68 -11.67 -1.52
CA ASP A 158 -2.83 -10.84 -1.18
C ASP A 158 -4.11 -11.44 -1.79
N VAL A 159 -4.04 -11.91 -3.05
CA VAL A 159 -5.13 -12.59 -3.76
C VAL A 159 -5.53 -13.89 -3.06
N MET A 160 -4.56 -14.72 -2.68
CA MET A 160 -4.81 -15.97 -1.94
C MET A 160 -5.52 -15.75 -0.60
N LYS A 161 -5.27 -14.62 0.06
CA LYS A 161 -5.98 -14.27 1.30
C LYS A 161 -7.40 -13.80 0.98
N ALA A 162 -7.55 -12.92 0.00
CA ALA A 162 -8.85 -12.42 -0.41
C ALA A 162 -9.79 -13.52 -0.92
N SER A 163 -9.26 -14.56 -1.57
CA SER A 163 -10.04 -15.69 -2.09
C SER A 163 -10.72 -16.52 -1.00
N THR A 164 -10.23 -16.48 0.25
CA THR A 164 -10.89 -17.18 1.37
C THR A 164 -12.33 -16.68 1.59
N MET A 165 -12.62 -15.42 1.22
CA MET A 165 -13.98 -14.88 1.29
C MET A 165 -14.95 -15.53 0.30
N LEU A 166 -14.49 -16.24 -0.73
CA LEU A 166 -15.37 -16.94 -1.67
C LEU A 166 -16.21 -18.02 -0.98
N GLU A 167 -15.64 -18.69 0.01
CA GLU A 167 -16.30 -19.75 0.78
C GLU A 167 -17.16 -19.21 1.94
N HIS A 168 -16.98 -17.93 2.31
CA HIS A 168 -17.65 -17.32 3.45
C HIS A 168 -18.71 -16.29 3.04
N GLU A 169 -18.31 -15.29 2.26
CA GLU A 169 -19.15 -14.18 1.84
C GLU A 169 -18.61 -13.59 0.53
N SER A 170 -19.00 -14.20 -0.59
CA SER A 170 -18.40 -13.99 -1.92
C SER A 170 -18.43 -12.53 -2.41
N GLN A 171 -19.38 -11.71 -1.95
CA GLN A 171 -19.39 -10.26 -2.21
C GLN A 171 -18.12 -9.53 -1.70
N TYR A 172 -17.44 -10.10 -0.71
CA TYR A 172 -16.21 -9.56 -0.13
C TYR A 172 -14.93 -10.23 -0.64
N ALA A 173 -15.03 -11.18 -1.58
CA ALA A 173 -13.89 -11.73 -2.32
C ALA A 173 -13.32 -10.68 -3.31
N THR A 174 -12.88 -9.56 -2.75
CA THR A 174 -12.47 -8.37 -3.48
C THR A 174 -11.25 -7.72 -2.85
N ILE A 175 -10.42 -7.10 -3.69
CA ILE A 175 -9.28 -6.29 -3.28
C ILE A 175 -9.53 -4.85 -3.73
N LEU A 176 -9.48 -3.91 -2.79
CA LEU A 176 -9.52 -2.48 -3.06
C LEU A 176 -8.08 -1.94 -3.10
N ALA A 177 -7.57 -1.69 -4.30
CA ALA A 177 -6.20 -1.27 -4.59
C ALA A 177 -6.14 0.23 -4.90
N PHE A 178 -5.78 1.04 -3.91
CA PHE A 178 -5.71 2.49 -4.02
C PHE A 178 -4.29 2.98 -4.31
N ASP A 179 -4.10 3.65 -5.45
CA ASP A 179 -2.81 4.24 -5.88
C ASP A 179 -1.63 3.23 -5.89
N VAL A 180 -1.92 1.95 -6.11
CA VAL A 180 -0.92 0.88 -6.14
C VAL A 180 -1.00 0.10 -7.43
N LYS A 181 0.14 -0.47 -7.83
CA LYS A 181 0.19 -1.41 -8.94
C LYS A 181 -0.37 -2.77 -8.53
N VAL A 182 -0.96 -3.46 -9.49
CA VAL A 182 -1.30 -4.87 -9.39
C VAL A 182 -0.28 -5.64 -10.20
N GLU A 183 0.45 -6.55 -9.56
CA GLU A 183 1.39 -7.40 -10.28
C GLU A 183 0.64 -8.30 -11.26
N ARG A 184 1.23 -8.52 -12.44
CA ARG A 184 0.56 -9.26 -13.52
C ARG A 184 0.13 -10.65 -13.07
N ASP A 185 0.98 -11.32 -12.33
CA ASP A 185 0.73 -12.68 -11.87
C ASP A 185 -0.29 -12.75 -10.72
N ALA A 186 -0.50 -11.65 -10.00
CA ALA A 186 -1.59 -11.48 -9.04
C ALA A 186 -2.92 -11.29 -9.78
N GLN A 187 -2.96 -10.48 -10.84
CA GLN A 187 -4.16 -10.30 -11.65
C GLN A 187 -4.60 -11.63 -12.29
N GLU A 188 -3.68 -12.36 -12.91
CA GLU A 188 -3.96 -13.68 -13.52
C GLU A 188 -4.54 -14.68 -12.49
N LEU A 189 -3.99 -14.68 -11.27
CA LEU A 189 -4.50 -15.52 -10.19
C LEU A 189 -5.89 -15.08 -9.72
N ALA A 190 -6.13 -13.77 -9.61
CA ALA A 190 -7.41 -13.23 -9.18
C ALA A 190 -8.52 -13.58 -10.17
N ASP A 191 -8.23 -13.49 -11.48
CA ASP A 191 -9.15 -13.89 -12.54
C ASP A 191 -9.46 -15.40 -12.48
N THR A 192 -8.44 -16.23 -12.19
CA THR A 192 -8.59 -17.69 -12.06
C THR A 192 -9.44 -18.08 -10.84
N LEU A 193 -9.23 -17.42 -9.70
CA LEU A 193 -9.94 -17.74 -8.46
C LEU A 193 -11.31 -17.05 -8.35
N GLY A 194 -11.60 -16.06 -9.19
CA GLY A 194 -12.83 -15.26 -9.10
C GLY A 194 -12.78 -14.14 -8.06
N VAL A 195 -11.58 -13.68 -7.70
CA VAL A 195 -11.39 -12.51 -6.82
C VAL A 195 -11.44 -11.23 -7.66
N LYS A 196 -12.27 -10.25 -7.28
CA LYS A 196 -12.34 -8.97 -8.01
C LYS A 196 -11.35 -7.95 -7.45
N ILE A 197 -10.44 -7.46 -8.29
CA ILE A 197 -9.53 -6.37 -7.94
C ILE A 197 -10.09 -5.06 -8.50
N PHE A 198 -10.36 -4.11 -7.62
CA PHE A 198 -10.70 -2.74 -7.98
C PHE A 198 -9.46 -1.87 -7.83
N GLN A 199 -9.03 -1.23 -8.90
CA GLN A 199 -7.87 -0.33 -8.89
C GLN A 199 -8.30 1.09 -9.27
N ALA A 200 -7.84 2.08 -8.51
CA ALA A 200 -7.99 3.50 -8.85
C ALA A 200 -7.00 4.37 -8.04
N ASP A 201 -6.68 5.54 -8.59
CA ASP A 201 -5.81 6.54 -7.94
C ASP A 201 -6.62 7.56 -7.13
N ILE A 202 -7.96 7.48 -7.16
CA ILE A 202 -8.89 8.36 -6.44
C ILE A 202 -9.89 7.50 -5.65
N ILE A 203 -10.03 7.79 -4.35
CA ILE A 203 -10.86 7.00 -3.40
C ILE A 203 -12.30 6.90 -3.88
N TYR A 204 -12.89 7.98 -4.37
CA TYR A 204 -14.28 7.98 -4.87
C TYR A 204 -14.47 7.03 -6.06
N HIS A 205 -13.56 7.05 -7.03
CA HIS A 205 -13.64 6.13 -8.17
C HIS A 205 -13.48 4.67 -7.75
N LEU A 206 -12.63 4.40 -6.75
CA LEU A 206 -12.46 3.06 -6.20
C LEU A 206 -13.77 2.56 -5.57
N PHE A 207 -14.41 3.43 -4.79
CA PHE A 207 -15.65 3.14 -4.11
C PHE A 207 -16.82 2.97 -5.07
N ASP A 208 -16.98 3.86 -6.05
CA ASP A 208 -18.08 3.79 -7.02
C ASP A 208 -18.04 2.47 -7.79
N LYS A 209 -16.84 2.03 -8.22
CA LYS A 209 -16.64 0.72 -8.86
C LYS A 209 -17.04 -0.42 -7.93
N PHE A 210 -16.65 -0.38 -6.66
CA PHE A 210 -16.98 -1.41 -5.68
C PHE A 210 -18.49 -1.44 -5.37
N MET A 211 -19.11 -0.28 -5.19
CA MET A 211 -20.54 -0.19 -4.89
C MET A 211 -21.40 -0.65 -6.05
N ALA A 212 -21.05 -0.29 -7.29
CA ALA A 212 -21.71 -0.80 -8.50
C ALA A 212 -21.67 -2.33 -8.56
N TYR A 213 -20.49 -2.93 -8.32
CA TYR A 213 -20.34 -4.38 -8.24
C TYR A 213 -21.20 -5.00 -7.14
N ARG A 214 -21.18 -4.42 -5.94
CA ARG A 214 -21.96 -4.93 -4.81
C ARG A 214 -23.47 -4.85 -5.07
N GLU A 215 -23.95 -3.79 -5.70
CA GLU A 215 -25.35 -3.69 -6.12
C GLU A 215 -25.73 -4.75 -7.16
N GLU A 216 -24.86 -5.06 -8.11
CA GLU A 216 -25.08 -6.13 -9.09
C GLU A 216 -25.16 -7.51 -8.41
N GLN A 217 -24.26 -7.80 -7.46
CA GLN A 217 -24.28 -9.06 -6.69
C GLN A 217 -25.54 -9.19 -5.83
N LEU A 218 -26.09 -8.09 -5.31
CA LEU A 218 -27.35 -8.07 -4.56
C LEU A 218 -28.58 -8.30 -5.46
N LYS A 219 -28.53 -7.84 -6.71
CA LYS A 219 -29.62 -8.05 -7.70
C LYS A 219 -29.63 -9.48 -8.25
N PHE A 220 -28.46 -10.10 -8.35
CA PHE A 220 -28.28 -11.47 -8.82
C PHE A 220 -27.50 -12.29 -7.77
N PRO A 221 -28.10 -12.61 -6.60
CA PRO A 221 -27.46 -13.51 -5.67
C PRO A 221 -27.23 -14.84 -6.40
N TYR A 222 -25.97 -15.29 -6.49
CA TYR A 222 -25.67 -16.63 -6.99
C TYR A 222 -26.53 -17.62 -6.21
N VAL A 223 -27.56 -18.17 -6.87
CA VAL A 223 -28.34 -19.28 -6.36
C VAL A 223 -27.42 -20.48 -6.52
N GLY A 224 -26.58 -20.74 -5.52
CA GLY A 224 -25.86 -22.01 -5.41
C GLY A 224 -26.87 -23.13 -5.59
N GLU A 225 -26.56 -24.09 -6.45
CA GLU A 225 -27.43 -25.22 -6.75
C GLU A 225 -27.95 -25.83 -5.44
N PHE A 226 -29.23 -25.59 -5.14
CA PHE A 226 -29.92 -26.36 -4.12
C PHE A 226 -29.92 -27.81 -4.60
N PRO A 227 -29.53 -28.80 -3.78
CA PRO A 227 -29.75 -30.19 -4.13
C PRO A 227 -31.25 -30.38 -4.28
N VAL A 228 -31.71 -30.54 -5.52
CA VAL A 228 -33.09 -30.92 -5.82
C VAL A 228 -33.25 -32.32 -5.27
N ILE A 229 -33.75 -32.44 -4.04
CA ILE A 229 -34.29 -33.71 -3.56
C ILE A 229 -35.54 -33.96 -4.38
N SER A 230 -35.37 -34.70 -5.46
CA SER A 230 -36.46 -35.34 -6.21
C SER A 230 -37.11 -36.37 -5.30
N SER A 231 -38.12 -35.96 -4.53
CA SER A 231 -39.14 -36.86 -4.02
C SER A 231 -40.35 -36.76 -4.95
N LEU A 232 -40.42 -37.74 -5.85
CA LEU A 232 -41.60 -38.07 -6.65
C LEU A 232 -42.83 -38.17 -5.73
N LEU A 233 -43.73 -37.20 -5.82
CA LEU A 233 -45.12 -37.37 -5.44
C LEU A 233 -45.77 -38.35 -6.43
N GLN A 234 -45.89 -39.62 -6.03
CA GLN A 234 -46.93 -40.48 -6.56
C GLN A 234 -48.29 -39.97 -6.04
N LEU A 235 -48.96 -39.19 -6.87
CA LEU A 235 -50.37 -38.84 -6.69
C LEU A 235 -51.23 -39.94 -7.34
N LEU A 236 -52.11 -40.49 -6.51
CA LEU A 236 -53.30 -41.27 -6.81
C LEU A 236 -53.97 -40.90 -8.15
N VAL A 237 -54.07 -41.88 -9.05
CA VAL A 237 -55.27 -42.21 -9.83
C VAL A 237 -55.34 -43.74 -9.96
#